data_AF-A0A939WWT8-F1
#
_entry.id   AF-A0A939WWT8-F1
#
_cell.length_a   1.000
_cell.length_b   1.000
_cell.length_c   1.000
_cell.angle_alpha   90.00
_cell.angle_beta   90.00
_cell.angle_gamma   90.00
#
_symmetry.space_group_name_H-M   'P 1'
#
loop_
_entity.id
_entity.type
_entity.pdbx_description
1 polymer ?
#
loop_
_entity_poly.entity_id
_entity_poly.type
_entity_poly.pdbx_seq_one_letter_code
_entity_poly.pdbx_strand_id
1 'polypeptide(L)' 'MKDYSIYSEDSHRRYDSMKQMRDSLTTMNQNDVVESIRRVASKEMTRWSVVFDSKALTATYYQYSDFDKPYTTTVK' A
#
# COMPACT_ATOMS: atom_id res chain seq x y z
N MET A 1 22.19 -16.26 -2.32
CA MET A 1 20.84 -15.96 -2.87
C MET A 1 20.09 -15.26 -1.75
N LYS A 2 19.70 -13.99 -1.89
CA LYS A 2 18.98 -13.29 -0.81
C LYS A 2 17.55 -13.82 -0.83
N ASP A 3 17.19 -14.58 0.20
CA ASP A 3 15.87 -15.17 0.35
C ASP A 3 14.81 -14.07 0.37
N TYR A 4 14.04 -13.98 -0.71
CA TYR A 4 12.73 -13.33 -0.69
C TYR A 4 11.76 -14.25 0.05
N SER A 5 12.01 -14.48 1.33
CA SER A 5 11.12 -15.24 2.18
C SER A 5 10.15 -14.25 2.82
N ILE A 6 8.85 -14.58 2.74
CA ILE A 6 7.76 -13.92 3.49
C ILE A 6 8.03 -13.99 5.01
N TYR A 7 9.04 -14.76 5.41
CA TYR A 7 9.50 -15.03 6.76
C TYR A 7 10.63 -14.10 7.26
N SER A 8 11.08 -13.11 6.47
CA SER A 8 12.06 -12.13 6.99
C SER A 8 11.46 -11.29 8.11
N GLU A 9 12.30 -10.81 9.05
CA GLU A 9 11.86 -9.91 10.12
C GLU A 9 11.20 -8.64 9.54
N ASP A 10 11.71 -8.12 8.42
CA ASP A 10 11.13 -6.97 7.75
C ASP A 10 9.73 -7.29 7.17
N SER A 11 9.53 -8.50 6.64
CA SER A 11 8.21 -8.94 6.18
C SER A 11 7.19 -8.99 7.32
N HIS A 12 7.58 -9.56 8.48
CA HIS A 12 6.73 -9.59 9.68
C HIS A 12 6.41 -8.18 10.19
N ARG A 13 7.43 -7.31 10.28
CA ARG A 13 7.25 -5.91 10.71
C ARG A 13 6.28 -5.14 9.80
N ARG A 14 6.40 -5.30 8.47
CA ARG A 14 5.48 -4.68 7.51
C ARG A 14 4.06 -5.25 7.65
N TYR A 15 3.93 -6.55 7.85
CA TYR A 15 2.63 -7.18 8.11
C TYR A 15 1.96 -6.65 9.38
N ASP A 16 2.69 -6.63 10.51
CA ASP A 16 2.14 -6.19 11.80
C ASP A 16 1.72 -4.71 11.76
N SER A 17 2.50 -3.86 11.09
CA SER A 17 2.15 -2.45 10.89
C SER A 17 0.84 -2.29 10.11
N MET A 18 0.70 -2.99 8.97
CA MET A 18 -0.53 -2.97 8.17
C MET A 18 -1.74 -3.52 8.96
N LYS A 19 -1.53 -4.62 9.69
CA LYS A 19 -2.56 -5.25 10.52
C LYS A 19 -3.03 -4.32 11.62
N GLN A 20 -2.12 -3.65 12.33
CA GLN A 20 -2.46 -2.72 13.40
C GLN A 20 -3.32 -1.56 12.88
N MET A 21 -3.01 -0.99 11.72
CA MET A 21 -3.81 0.09 11.12
C MET A 21 -5.19 -0.39 10.73
N ARG A 22 -5.28 -1.55 10.06
CA ARG A 22 -6.56 -2.17 9.73
C ARG A 22 -7.40 -2.44 10.98
N ASP A 23 -6.81 -3.01 12.02
CA ASP A 23 -7.52 -3.40 13.24
C ASP A 23 -7.90 -2.18 14.10
N SER A 24 -7.19 -1.05 13.97
CA SER A 24 -7.52 0.21 14.64
C SER A 24 -8.71 0.97 14.04
N LEU A 25 -9.15 0.60 12.83
CA LEU A 25 -10.21 1.28 12.08
C LEU A 25 -11.32 0.29 11.71
N THR A 26 -12.56 0.57 12.11
CA THR A 26 -13.71 -0.26 11.73
C THR A 26 -13.96 -0.25 10.21
N THR A 27 -13.57 0.82 9.52
CA THR A 27 -13.63 0.93 8.06
C THR A 27 -12.49 1.84 7.62
N MET A 28 -11.78 1.45 6.56
CA MET A 28 -10.71 2.26 5.97
C MET A 28 -11.25 3.01 4.76
N ASN A 29 -11.07 4.33 4.75
CA ASN A 29 -11.27 5.14 3.55
C ASN A 29 -10.00 5.11 2.67
N GLN A 30 -10.05 5.72 1.49
CA GLN A 30 -8.92 5.74 0.56
C GLN A 30 -7.64 6.33 1.17
N ASN A 31 -7.75 7.40 1.98
CA ASN A 31 -6.59 8.03 2.62
C ASN A 31 -5.96 7.10 3.66
N ASP A 32 -6.76 6.36 4.42
CA ASP A 32 -6.26 5.39 5.40
C ASP A 32 -5.48 4.26 4.72
N VAL A 33 -5.97 3.78 3.57
CA VAL A 33 -5.28 2.77 2.75
C VAL A 33 -3.95 3.31 2.22
N VAL A 34 -3.96 4.53 1.71
CA VAL A 34 -2.76 5.21 1.19
C VAL A 34 -1.71 5.41 2.28
N GLU A 35 -2.11 5.91 3.45
CA GLU A 35 -1.21 6.09 4.59
C GLU A 35 -0.61 4.75 5.05
N SER A 36 -1.41 3.69 5.02
CA SER A 36 -0.94 2.36 5.36
C SER A 36 0.17 1.89 4.43
N ILE A 37 -0.01 2.12 3.12
CA ILE A 37 1.01 1.83 2.10
C ILE A 37 2.27 2.67 2.33
N ARG A 38 2.14 3.97 2.58
CA ARG A 38 3.28 4.89 2.79
C ARG A 38 4.19 4.44 3.93
N ARG A 39 3.62 3.89 5.01
CA ARG A 39 4.38 3.42 6.19
C ARG A 39 5.23 2.18 5.94
N VAL A 40 4.83 1.33 5.00
CA VAL A 40 5.52 0.07 4.72
C VAL A 40 6.27 0.06 3.38
N ALA A 41 6.02 1.03 2.52
CA ALA A 41 6.71 1.19 1.26
C ALA A 41 8.18 1.60 1.49
N SER A 42 9.08 1.00 0.72
CA SER A 42 10.52 1.28 0.78
C SER A 42 11.03 1.76 -0.57
N LYS A 43 11.89 2.79 -0.56
CA LYS A 43 12.52 3.34 -1.78
C LYS A 43 13.30 2.30 -2.57
N GLU A 44 13.87 1.32 -1.87
CA GLU A 44 14.72 0.30 -2.47
C GLU A 44 13.91 -0.85 -3.08
N MET A 45 12.67 -1.07 -2.61
CA MET A 45 11.89 -2.25 -2.95
C MET A 45 10.56 -1.96 -3.65
N THR A 46 9.89 -0.88 -3.26
CA THR A 46 8.58 -0.49 -3.79
C THR A 46 8.77 0.46 -4.97
N ARG A 47 8.41 0.00 -6.18
CA ARG A 47 8.39 0.87 -7.36
C ARG A 47 7.09 1.65 -7.49
N TRP A 48 5.97 0.96 -7.26
CA TRP A 48 4.63 1.52 -7.35
C TRP A 48 3.66 0.78 -6.42
N SER A 49 2.50 1.36 -6.20
CA SER A 49 1.38 0.79 -5.44
C SER A 49 0.07 1.11 -6.15
N VAL A 50 -0.94 0.27 -5.99
CA VAL A 50 -2.27 0.47 -6.60
C VAL A 50 -3.33 0.34 -5.53
N VAL A 51 -4.26 1.30 -5.50
CA VAL A 51 -5.44 1.27 -4.64
C VAL A 51 -6.67 1.15 -5.53
N PHE A 52 -7.52 0.16 -5.25
CA PHE A 52 -8.77 -0.05 -5.94
C PHE A 52 -9.93 0.46 -5.08
N ASP A 53 -10.75 1.34 -5.66
CA ASP A 53 -12.05 1.71 -5.08
C ASP A 53 -13.14 0.99 -5.87
N SER A 54 -13.75 -0.01 -5.24
CA SER A 54 -14.82 -0.81 -5.85
C SER A 54 -16.16 -0.08 -5.95
N LYS A 55 -16.40 0.97 -5.16
CA LYS A 55 -17.61 1.80 -5.26
C LYS A 55 -17.50 2.77 -6.43
N ALA A 56 -16.34 3.39 -6.59
CA ALA A 56 -16.06 4.31 -7.69
C ALA A 56 -15.63 3.60 -8.98
N LEU A 57 -15.34 2.29 -8.91
CA LEU A 57 -14.75 1.51 -9.99
C LEU A 57 -13.47 2.15 -10.54
N THR A 58 -12.59 2.59 -9.64
CA THR A 58 -11.32 3.24 -10.02
C THR A 58 -10.10 2.47 -9.50
N ALA A 59 -9.01 2.58 -10.24
CA ALA A 59 -7.68 2.17 -9.83
C ALA A 59 -6.79 3.42 -9.77
N THR A 60 -6.18 3.67 -8.62
CA THR A 60 -5.24 4.77 -8.42
C THR A 60 -3.83 4.23 -8.23
N TYR A 61 -2.93 4.64 -9.12
CA TYR A 61 -1.53 4.25 -9.18
C TYR A 61 -0.66 5.30 -8.50
N TYR A 62 0.18 4.86 -7.57
CA TYR A 62 1.14 5.68 -6.83
C TYR A 62 2.55 5.23 -7.19
N GLN A 63 3.37 6.10 -7.76
CA GLN A 63 4.78 5.83 -7.97
C GLN A 63 5.55 6.23 -6.71
N TYR A 64 6.50 5.41 -6.25
CA TYR A 64 7.21 5.71 -4.99
C TYR A 64 7.93 7.07 -5.03
N SER A 65 8.54 7.40 -6.17
CA SER A 65 9.27 8.66 -6.36
C SER A 65 8.39 9.90 -6.41
N ASP A 66 7.09 9.75 -6.62
CA ASP A 66 6.14 10.87 -6.76
C ASP A 66 4.78 10.46 -6.16
N PHE A 67 4.80 10.04 -4.89
CA PHE A 67 3.62 9.49 -4.21
C PHE A 67 2.48 10.52 -4.10
N ASP A 68 2.80 11.82 -4.16
CA ASP A 68 1.84 12.92 -4.11
C ASP A 68 1.20 13.23 -5.47
N LYS A 69 1.63 12.59 -6.56
CA LYS A 69 1.04 12.74 -7.91
C LYS A 69 0.52 11.41 -8.45
N PRO A 70 -0.56 10.88 -7.87
CA PRO A 70 -1.14 9.63 -8.35
C PRO A 70 -1.78 9.78 -9.73
N TYR A 71 -1.81 8.67 -10.46
CA TYR A 71 -2.58 8.52 -11.69
C TYR A 71 -3.82 7.66 -11.43
N THR A 72 -5.02 8.18 -11.71
CA THR A 72 -6.29 7.46 -11.51
C THR A 72 -6.94 7.13 -12.85
N THR A 73 -7.44 5.90 -13.00
CA THR A 73 -8.22 5.46 -14.15
C THR A 73 -9.46 4.69 -13.70
N THR A 74 -10.52 4.72 -14.51
CA THR A 74 -11.69 3.85 -14.34
C THR A 74 -11.33 2.43 -14.76
N VAL A 75 -11.77 1.45 -13.96
CA VAL A 75 -11.68 0.03 -14.28
C VAL A 75 -12.82 -0.29 -15.25
N LYS A 76 -12.47 -0.70 -16.48
CA LYS A 76 -13.42 -1.07 -17.55
C LYS A 76 -13.69 -2.56 -17.53
#